data_AF-A0A9D7N8Z1-F1
#
_entry.id   AF-A0A9D7N8Z1-F1
#
_cell.length_a   1.000
_cell.length_b   1.000
_cell.length_c   1.000
_cell.angle_alpha   90.00
_cell.angle_beta   90.00
_cell.angle_gamma   90.00
#
_symmetry.space_group_name_H-M   'P 1'
#
loop_
_entity.id
_entity.type
_entity.pdbx_description
1 polymer ?
#
loop_
_entity_poly.entity_id
_entity_poly.type
_entity_poly.pdbx_seq_one_letter_code
_entity_poly.pdbx_strand_id
1 'polypeptide(L)'
;MRRKDRQLVLDFRPHGGKRKGAGRKPKNAEPGMSHRQRAAKKRGEPLHITVRLAEGLPSLRRGDALKCVLAALSASSDRHGMRIIHYSVQGNHLHLLVEADDRACVARGMNALLSPLARALNKLWGRSGQVFPDRYHDEVISTPAQARNALRYVLQNGKKHGVVPRSSIDLCSSASAFDGWRERASIPATPDVATVAPASTWLLTTGWRRHGLLDIHELPHSKHAKRPRANPAQSSRERAN
;
A
#
# COMPACT_ATOMS: atom_id res chain seq x y z
N MET A 1 54.68 16.75 35.44
CA MET A 1 53.29 17.23 35.57
C MET A 1 52.71 17.48 34.18
N ARG A 2 51.69 16.71 33.74
CA ARG A 2 51.00 16.95 32.46
C ARG A 2 50.07 18.16 32.60
N ARG A 3 50.23 19.16 31.73
CA ARG A 3 49.26 20.26 31.58
C ARG A 3 47.94 19.67 31.07
N LYS A 4 46.84 19.88 31.82
CA LYS A 4 45.49 19.60 31.34
C LYS A 4 45.12 20.70 30.34
N ASP A 5 44.88 20.34 29.09
CA ASP A 5 44.34 21.26 28.11
C ASP A 5 42.92 21.67 28.54
N ARG A 6 42.74 22.99 28.70
CA ARG A 6 41.45 23.58 29.08
C ARG A 6 40.61 23.66 27.81
N GLN A 7 39.59 22.82 27.69
CA GLN A 7 38.65 22.85 26.58
C GLN A 7 37.97 24.22 26.52
N LEU A 8 38.17 24.95 25.41
CA LEU A 8 37.49 26.22 25.15
C LEU A 8 36.01 25.95 24.83
N VAL A 9 35.13 26.80 25.37
CA VAL A 9 33.70 26.77 25.07
C VAL A 9 33.52 27.27 23.62
N LEU A 10 32.97 26.41 22.77
CA LEU A 10 32.52 26.80 21.44
C LEU A 10 31.12 27.42 21.55
N ASP A 11 31.03 28.74 21.44
CA ASP A 11 29.74 29.43 21.30
C ASP A 11 29.16 29.15 19.91
N PHE A 12 28.25 28.18 19.83
CA PHE A 12 27.49 27.93 18.63
C PHE A 12 26.44 29.03 18.44
N ARG A 13 26.66 29.93 17.48
CA ARG A 13 25.59 30.82 16.98
C ARG A 13 24.50 29.95 16.36
N PRO A 14 23.24 29.96 16.85
CA PRO A 14 22.19 29.13 16.28
C PRO A 14 21.82 29.63 14.87
N HIS A 15 22.42 29.03 13.84
CA HIS A 15 22.03 29.29 12.46
C HIS A 15 20.84 28.42 12.10
N GLY A 16 19.69 29.04 11.79
CA GLY A 16 18.51 28.35 11.27
C GLY A 16 17.39 28.14 12.29
N GLY A 17 16.81 29.21 12.81
CA GLY A 17 15.57 29.16 13.58
C GLY A 17 14.33 28.95 12.71
N LYS A 18 13.24 28.49 13.33
CA LYS A 18 11.91 28.35 12.71
C LYS A 18 11.41 29.71 12.23
N ARG A 19 11.53 29.98 10.93
CA ARG A 19 10.92 31.13 10.24
C ARG A 19 9.97 30.65 9.15
N LYS A 20 9.00 31.47 8.77
CA LYS A 20 8.13 31.20 7.61
C LYS A 20 9.02 31.02 6.37
N GLY A 21 8.98 29.84 5.74
CA GLY A 21 9.86 29.48 4.62
C GLY A 21 11.25 28.93 5.00
N ALA A 22 11.49 28.58 6.27
CA ALA A 22 12.68 27.82 6.65
C ALA A 22 12.60 26.36 6.19
N GLY A 23 13.73 25.82 5.73
CA GLY A 23 13.84 24.45 5.22
C GLY A 23 14.18 24.41 3.73
N ARG A 24 14.55 23.23 3.26
CA ARG A 24 14.83 22.99 1.84
C ARG A 24 13.53 23.13 1.06
N LYS A 25 13.47 24.06 0.09
CA LYS A 25 12.34 24.16 -0.84
C LYS A 25 12.11 22.80 -1.52
N PRO A 26 10.86 22.32 -1.62
CA PRO A 26 10.58 21.06 -2.32
C PRO A 26 11.07 21.16 -3.76
N LYS A 27 11.65 20.06 -4.28
CA LYS A 27 12.14 20.00 -5.66
C LYS A 27 11.01 19.98 -6.69
N ASN A 28 9.80 19.60 -6.29
CA ASN A 28 8.62 19.45 -7.14
C ASN A 28 7.46 20.33 -6.62
N ALA A 29 6.46 20.56 -7.48
CA ALA A 29 5.27 21.36 -7.17
C ALA A 29 4.51 20.86 -5.92
N GLU A 30 4.52 19.54 -5.72
CA GLU A 30 4.07 18.90 -4.48
C GLU A 30 5.27 18.54 -3.60
N PRO A 31 5.27 18.89 -2.30
CA PRO A 31 6.31 18.45 -1.39
C PRO A 31 6.33 16.92 -1.31
N GLY A 32 7.51 16.34 -1.56
CA GLY A 32 7.76 14.91 -1.31
C GLY A 32 7.43 14.55 0.14
N MET A 33 7.12 13.28 0.39
CA MET A 33 6.54 12.88 1.68
C MET A 33 7.40 13.23 2.90
N SER A 34 6.72 13.65 3.97
CA SER A 34 7.36 13.91 5.26
C SER A 34 8.07 12.66 5.79
N HIS A 35 9.28 12.81 6.32
CA HIS A 35 10.03 11.77 7.03
C HIS A 35 9.43 11.45 8.42
N ARG A 36 8.10 11.39 8.57
CA ARG A 36 7.48 11.01 9.84
C ARG A 36 7.82 9.56 10.15
N GLN A 37 8.15 9.28 11.41
CA GLN A 37 8.41 7.92 11.87
C GLN A 37 7.17 7.06 11.61
N ARG A 38 7.37 5.90 10.99
CA ARG A 38 6.30 4.95 10.73
C ARG A 38 5.78 4.38 12.04
N ALA A 39 4.49 4.07 12.09
CA ALA A 39 3.90 3.40 13.23
C ALA A 39 4.67 2.13 13.58
N ALA A 40 4.80 1.84 14.88
CA ALA A 40 5.37 0.57 15.32
C ALA A 40 4.56 -0.59 14.71
N LYS A 41 5.25 -1.66 14.32
CA LYS A 41 4.66 -2.87 13.74
C LYS A 41 5.03 -4.04 14.63
N LYS A 42 4.04 -4.81 15.08
CA LYS A 42 4.26 -6.08 15.79
C LYS A 42 4.48 -7.21 14.79
N ARG A 43 5.15 -8.27 15.25
CA ARG A 43 5.25 -9.50 14.47
C ARG A 43 3.85 -10.04 14.17
N GLY A 44 3.62 -10.48 12.93
CA GLY A 44 2.33 -11.02 12.51
C GLY A 44 1.26 -9.99 12.13
N GLU A 45 1.51 -8.68 12.24
CA GLU A 45 0.61 -7.65 11.68
C GLU A 45 0.87 -7.47 10.19
N PRO A 46 -0.12 -7.62 9.31
CA PRO A 46 0.00 -7.28 7.89
C PRO A 46 0.09 -5.78 7.67
N LEU A 47 0.56 -5.39 6.47
CA LEU A 47 0.62 -3.99 6.04
C LEU A 47 -0.13 -3.80 4.72
N HIS A 48 -0.89 -2.72 4.62
CA HIS A 48 -1.33 -2.17 3.34
C HIS A 48 -0.30 -1.15 2.86
N ILE A 49 0.41 -1.47 1.78
CA ILE A 49 1.44 -0.62 1.19
C ILE A 49 0.94 0.02 -0.10
N THR A 50 1.27 1.28 -0.32
CA THR A 50 1.00 2.00 -1.58
C THR A 50 2.29 2.64 -2.11
N VAL A 51 2.55 2.46 -3.40
CA VAL A 51 3.73 3.01 -4.10
C VAL A 51 3.25 3.83 -5.28
N ARG A 52 3.69 5.09 -5.41
CA ARG A 52 3.28 5.99 -6.49
C ARG A 52 4.40 6.20 -7.50
N LEU A 53 4.03 6.26 -8.77
CA LEU A 53 4.91 6.69 -9.84
C LEU A 53 5.20 8.18 -9.75
N ALA A 54 6.32 8.61 -10.31
CA ALA A 54 6.56 10.00 -10.64
C ALA A 54 5.50 10.50 -11.63
N GLU A 55 5.20 11.79 -11.55
CA GLU A 55 4.24 12.44 -12.42
C GLU A 55 4.66 12.38 -13.89
N GLY A 56 3.69 12.28 -14.80
CA GLY A 56 3.92 12.23 -16.24
C GLY A 56 4.45 10.89 -16.78
N LEU A 57 4.59 9.86 -15.94
CA LEU A 57 5.03 8.54 -16.39
C LEU A 57 3.87 7.73 -17.02
N PRO A 58 4.18 6.84 -17.99
CA PRO A 58 3.17 5.98 -18.60
C PRO A 58 2.48 5.05 -17.59
N SER A 59 1.25 4.67 -17.92
CA SER A 59 0.42 3.81 -17.07
C SER A 59 1.03 2.41 -16.87
N LEU A 60 1.05 1.93 -15.62
CA LEU A 60 1.48 0.57 -15.27
C LEU A 60 0.51 -0.52 -15.72
N ARG A 61 -0.73 -0.15 -16.08
CA ARG A 61 -1.75 -1.11 -16.55
C ARG A 61 -1.64 -1.43 -18.05
N ARG A 62 -0.65 -0.87 -18.75
CA ARG A 62 -0.49 -1.04 -20.19
C ARG A 62 0.52 -2.13 -20.53
N GLY A 63 0.09 -3.11 -21.31
CA GLY A 63 0.94 -4.05 -22.07
C GLY A 63 2.21 -4.48 -21.33
N ASP A 64 3.36 -4.11 -21.87
CA ASP A 64 4.66 -4.53 -21.35
C ASP A 64 5.00 -3.91 -19.99
N ALA A 65 4.46 -2.74 -19.64
CA ALA A 65 4.65 -2.18 -18.30
C ALA A 65 3.97 -3.06 -17.25
N LEU A 66 2.77 -3.58 -17.55
CA LEU A 66 2.11 -4.54 -16.68
C LEU A 66 2.93 -5.82 -16.56
N LYS A 67 3.48 -6.35 -17.67
CA LYS A 67 4.37 -7.53 -17.64
C LYS A 67 5.59 -7.29 -16.75
N CYS A 68 6.24 -6.13 -16.84
CA CYS A 68 7.35 -5.78 -15.96
C CYS A 68 6.94 -5.77 -14.47
N VAL A 69 5.77 -5.20 -14.17
CA VAL A 69 5.24 -5.18 -12.80
C VAL A 69 4.95 -6.59 -12.29
N LEU A 70 4.25 -7.42 -13.08
CA LEU A 70 3.92 -8.80 -12.71
C LEU A 70 5.17 -9.66 -12.51
N ALA A 71 6.17 -9.54 -13.38
CA ALA A 71 7.44 -10.23 -13.24
C ALA A 71 8.18 -9.81 -11.95
N ALA A 72 8.20 -8.51 -11.63
CA ALA A 72 8.83 -8.01 -10.42
C ALA A 72 8.10 -8.47 -9.13
N LEU A 73 6.76 -8.48 -9.17
CA LEU A 73 5.93 -9.00 -8.08
C LEU A 73 6.18 -10.49 -7.84
N SER A 74 6.21 -11.29 -8.90
CA SER A 74 6.51 -12.73 -8.83
C SER A 74 7.91 -12.99 -8.25
N ALA A 75 8.94 -12.30 -8.76
CA ALA A 75 10.31 -12.44 -8.28
C ALA A 75 10.54 -11.99 -6.82
N SER A 76 9.62 -11.18 -6.28
CA SER A 76 9.68 -10.58 -4.94
C SER A 76 8.58 -11.07 -4.00
N SER A 77 7.80 -12.08 -4.39
CA SER A 77 6.58 -12.48 -3.68
C SER A 77 6.87 -13.06 -2.30
N ASP A 78 8.03 -13.72 -2.11
CA ASP A 78 8.52 -14.18 -0.81
C ASP A 78 10.05 -13.99 -0.74
N ARG A 79 10.49 -12.79 -0.32
CA ARG A 79 11.91 -12.42 -0.28
C ARG A 79 12.25 -11.59 0.94
N HIS A 80 13.43 -11.83 1.50
CA HIS A 80 13.99 -11.07 2.62
C HIS A 80 13.11 -11.00 3.88
N GLY A 81 12.25 -12.01 4.09
CA GLY A 81 11.29 -12.06 5.19
C GLY A 81 10.05 -11.18 4.97
N MET A 82 9.79 -10.75 3.73
CA MET A 82 8.57 -10.05 3.32
C MET A 82 7.83 -10.90 2.28
N ARG A 83 6.53 -11.05 2.49
CA ARG A 83 5.63 -11.87 1.67
C ARG A 83 4.55 -10.96 1.08
N ILE A 84 4.44 -10.92 -0.24
CA ILE A 84 3.39 -10.18 -0.95
C ILE A 84 2.19 -11.11 -1.08
N ILE A 85 1.12 -10.81 -0.36
CA ILE A 85 -0.07 -11.66 -0.28
C ILE A 85 -1.09 -11.29 -1.35
N HIS A 86 -1.32 -9.99 -1.55
CA HIS A 86 -2.19 -9.49 -2.60
C HIS A 86 -1.65 -8.21 -3.20
N TYR A 87 -2.03 -7.92 -4.44
CA TYR A 87 -1.70 -6.68 -5.11
C TYR A 87 -2.85 -6.16 -5.97
N SER A 88 -2.79 -4.87 -6.29
CA SER A 88 -3.52 -4.26 -7.39
C SER A 88 -2.69 -3.18 -8.06
N VAL A 89 -2.55 -3.31 -9.38
CA VAL A 89 -1.85 -2.37 -10.26
C VAL A 89 -2.85 -1.34 -10.74
N GLN A 90 -2.55 -0.07 -10.48
CA GLN A 90 -3.30 1.08 -10.95
C GLN A 90 -2.50 1.82 -12.01
N GLY A 91 -3.08 2.83 -12.65
CA GLY A 91 -2.38 3.55 -13.72
C GLY A 91 -1.07 4.17 -13.24
N ASN A 92 -1.09 4.87 -12.11
CA ASN A 92 0.06 5.61 -11.58
C ASN A 92 0.54 5.12 -10.20
N HIS A 93 0.04 3.98 -9.70
CA HIS A 93 0.44 3.46 -8.40
C HIS A 93 0.20 1.95 -8.26
N LEU A 94 0.81 1.35 -7.24
CA LEU A 94 0.60 -0.04 -6.83
C LEU A 94 0.05 -0.07 -5.40
N HIS A 95 -0.91 -0.95 -5.15
CA HIS A 95 -1.34 -1.35 -3.82
C HIS A 95 -0.87 -2.76 -3.53
N LEU A 96 -0.33 -3.00 -2.33
CA LEU A 96 0.14 -4.30 -1.86
C LEU A 96 -0.43 -4.59 -0.48
N LEU A 97 -0.81 -5.85 -0.24
CA LEU A 97 -0.94 -6.42 1.10
C LEU A 97 0.25 -7.30 1.35
N VAL A 98 1.01 -7.01 2.40
CA VAL A 98 2.23 -7.74 2.73
C VAL A 98 2.22 -8.23 4.16
N GLU A 99 2.87 -9.37 4.38
CA GLU A 99 3.25 -9.88 5.69
C GLU A 99 4.77 -9.81 5.82
N ALA A 100 5.26 -9.45 7.00
CA ALA A 100 6.69 -9.44 7.28
C ALA A 100 6.92 -9.54 8.79
N ASP A 101 8.06 -10.08 9.21
CA ASP A 101 8.40 -10.18 10.63
C ASP A 101 8.57 -8.80 11.27
N ASP A 102 9.36 -7.94 10.61
CA ASP A 102 9.70 -6.61 11.13
C ASP A 102 9.82 -5.53 10.03
N ARG A 103 10.09 -4.29 10.44
CA ARG A 103 10.25 -3.14 9.54
C ARG A 103 11.47 -3.26 8.63
N ALA A 104 12.52 -3.94 9.05
CA ALA A 104 13.73 -4.14 8.25
C ALA A 104 13.47 -5.14 7.11
N CYS A 105 12.71 -6.21 7.36
CA CYS A 105 12.21 -7.12 6.33
C CYS A 105 11.39 -6.37 5.27
N VAL A 106 10.46 -5.50 5.69
CA VAL A 106 9.68 -4.67 4.75
C VAL A 106 10.59 -3.73 3.94
N ALA A 107 11.57 -3.08 4.58
CA ALA A 107 12.49 -2.20 3.87
C ALA A 107 13.33 -2.94 2.81
N ARG A 108 13.88 -4.10 3.16
CA ARG A 108 14.65 -4.93 2.21
C ARG A 108 13.78 -5.49 1.09
N GLY A 109 12.61 -6.03 1.43
CA GLY A 109 11.66 -6.58 0.46
C GLY A 109 11.16 -5.52 -0.53
N MET A 110 10.78 -4.33 -0.03
CA MET A 110 10.36 -3.23 -0.91
C MET A 110 11.51 -2.71 -1.79
N ASN A 111 12.76 -2.72 -1.31
CA ASN A 111 13.90 -2.37 -2.15
C ASN A 111 14.13 -3.43 -3.25
N ALA A 112 14.06 -4.71 -2.90
CA ALA A 112 14.17 -5.82 -3.84
C ALA A 112 13.08 -5.80 -4.92
N LEU A 113 11.88 -5.32 -4.59
CA LEU A 113 10.79 -5.12 -5.54
C LEU A 113 11.01 -3.87 -6.41
N LEU A 114 11.19 -2.70 -5.78
CA LEU A 114 11.08 -1.42 -6.47
C LEU A 114 12.32 -1.05 -7.29
N SER A 115 13.52 -1.42 -6.82
CA SER A 115 14.76 -1.05 -7.51
C SER A 115 14.91 -1.74 -8.88
N PRO A 116 14.73 -3.07 -9.01
CA PRO A 116 14.75 -3.73 -10.31
C PRO A 116 13.57 -3.30 -11.19
N LEU A 117 12.38 -3.12 -10.61
CA LEU A 117 11.20 -2.66 -11.35
C LEU A 117 11.42 -1.27 -11.96
N ALA A 118 11.99 -0.33 -11.20
CA ALA A 118 12.31 1.00 -11.71
C ALA A 118 13.28 0.94 -12.89
N ARG A 119 14.31 0.08 -12.82
CA ARG A 119 15.26 -0.13 -13.92
C ARG A 119 14.58 -0.71 -15.15
N ALA A 120 13.73 -1.72 -14.97
CA ALA A 120 12.98 -2.35 -16.06
C ALA A 120 12.03 -1.36 -16.74
N LEU A 121 11.27 -0.58 -15.97
CA LEU A 121 10.34 0.43 -16.50
C LEU A 121 11.09 1.57 -17.21
N ASN A 122 12.20 2.05 -16.66
CA ASN A 122 13.04 3.05 -17.33
C ASN A 122 13.56 2.53 -18.67
N LYS A 123 14.07 1.28 -18.71
CA LYS A 123 14.50 0.63 -19.95
C LYS A 123 13.36 0.52 -20.95
N LEU A 124 12.19 0.05 -20.51
CA LEU A 124 11.00 -0.08 -21.35
C LEU A 124 10.58 1.26 -21.97
N TRP A 125 10.63 2.34 -21.19
CA TRP A 125 10.25 3.67 -21.64
C TRP A 125 11.38 4.48 -22.27
N GLY A 126 12.54 3.86 -22.54
CA GLY A 126 13.69 4.51 -23.17
C GLY A 126 14.20 5.72 -22.39
N ARG A 127 14.07 5.72 -21.06
CA ARG A 127 14.35 6.88 -20.21
C ARG A 127 15.27 6.58 -19.05
N SER A 128 15.75 7.64 -18.40
CA SER A 128 16.44 7.60 -17.11
C SER A 128 15.72 8.48 -16.08
N GLY A 129 16.09 8.33 -14.81
CA GLY A 129 15.53 9.12 -13.70
C GLY A 129 14.69 8.31 -12.71
N GLN A 130 14.00 9.02 -11.80
CA GLN A 130 13.21 8.40 -10.75
C GLN A 130 11.86 7.91 -11.28
N VAL A 131 11.58 6.61 -11.11
CA VAL A 131 10.27 6.02 -11.37
C VAL A 131 9.36 6.12 -10.15
N PHE A 132 9.92 5.88 -8.97
CA PHE A 132 9.26 6.01 -7.67
C PHE A 132 10.01 7.10 -6.89
N PRO A 133 9.57 8.38 -6.95
CA PRO A 133 10.31 9.51 -6.38
C PRO A 133 10.21 9.55 -4.85
N ASP A 134 9.16 8.93 -4.34
CA ASP A 134 8.71 8.96 -2.97
C ASP A 134 8.98 7.61 -2.29
N ARG A 135 8.99 7.61 -0.95
CA ARG A 135 8.94 6.35 -0.19
C ARG A 135 7.60 5.65 -0.44
N TYR A 136 7.48 4.39 -0.04
CA TYR A 136 6.15 3.78 0.02
C TYR A 136 5.40 4.27 1.27
N HIS A 137 4.08 4.44 1.14
CA HIS A 137 3.17 4.62 2.27
C HIS A 137 2.75 3.26 2.79
N ASP A 138 2.64 3.09 4.11
CA ASP A 138 2.19 1.86 4.72
C ASP A 138 1.21 2.13 5.87
N GLU A 139 0.22 1.25 6.00
CA GLU A 139 -0.76 1.24 7.09
C GLU A 139 -0.75 -0.15 7.74
N VAL A 140 -0.60 -0.19 9.06
CA VAL A 140 -0.62 -1.45 9.83
C VAL A 140 -2.06 -1.93 9.97
N ILE A 141 -2.29 -3.19 9.63
CA ILE A 141 -3.59 -3.85 9.78
C ILE A 141 -3.57 -4.58 11.12
N SER A 142 -4.36 -4.08 12.08
CA SER A 142 -4.37 -4.58 13.46
C SER A 142 -5.64 -5.33 13.82
N THR A 143 -6.69 -5.26 13.00
CA THR A 143 -8.00 -5.88 13.31
C THR A 143 -8.58 -6.67 12.14
N PRO A 144 -9.42 -7.68 12.42
CA PRO A 144 -10.18 -8.42 11.39
C PRO A 144 -10.97 -7.52 10.44
N ALA A 145 -11.66 -6.50 10.96
CA ALA A 145 -12.43 -5.56 10.16
C ALA A 145 -11.52 -4.74 9.22
N GLN A 146 -10.37 -4.28 9.73
CA GLN A 146 -9.37 -3.61 8.89
C GLN A 146 -8.83 -4.54 7.81
N ALA A 147 -8.56 -5.81 8.14
CA ALA A 147 -8.08 -6.80 7.18
C ALA A 147 -9.09 -7.02 6.04
N ARG A 148 -10.38 -7.23 6.35
CA ARG A 148 -11.43 -7.35 5.33
C ARG A 148 -11.53 -6.08 4.48
N ASN A 149 -11.50 -4.91 5.10
CA ASN A 149 -11.57 -3.64 4.38
C ASN A 149 -10.37 -3.42 3.46
N ALA A 150 -9.17 -3.82 3.89
CA ALA A 150 -7.96 -3.70 3.10
C ALA A 150 -7.95 -4.70 1.92
N LEU A 151 -8.38 -5.95 2.14
CA LEU A 151 -8.60 -6.94 1.08
C LEU A 151 -9.57 -6.40 0.03
N ARG A 152 -10.75 -5.94 0.46
CA ARG A 152 -11.72 -5.30 -0.44
C ARG A 152 -11.13 -4.13 -1.19
N TYR A 153 -10.42 -3.25 -0.49
CA TYR A 153 -9.81 -2.08 -1.11
C TYR A 153 -8.83 -2.50 -2.20
N VAL A 154 -7.84 -3.35 -1.87
CA VAL A 154 -6.81 -3.78 -2.81
C VAL A 154 -7.43 -4.52 -4.00
N LEU A 155 -8.29 -5.50 -3.77
CA LEU A 155 -8.83 -6.35 -4.83
C LEU A 155 -9.92 -5.67 -5.69
N GLN A 156 -10.55 -4.61 -5.18
CA GLN A 156 -11.66 -3.94 -5.87
C GLN A 156 -11.41 -2.46 -6.20
N ASN A 157 -10.16 -1.96 -6.05
CA ASN A 157 -9.85 -0.56 -6.30
C ASN A 157 -10.12 -0.15 -7.76
N GLY A 158 -9.89 -1.05 -8.73
CA GLY A 158 -10.17 -0.79 -10.14
C GLY A 158 -11.64 -0.40 -10.41
N LYS A 159 -12.58 -0.98 -9.66
CA LYS A 159 -14.01 -0.67 -9.78
C LYS A 159 -14.34 0.73 -9.28
N LYS A 160 -13.74 1.12 -8.16
CA LYS A 160 -13.89 2.46 -7.58
C LYS A 160 -13.44 3.55 -8.55
N HIS A 161 -12.43 3.29 -9.37
CA HIS A 161 -11.92 4.22 -10.37
C HIS A 161 -12.54 4.04 -11.77
N GLY A 162 -13.57 3.19 -11.91
CA GLY A 162 -14.27 2.96 -13.18
C GLY A 162 -13.44 2.26 -14.26
N VAL A 163 -12.26 1.73 -13.93
CA VAL A 163 -11.38 1.03 -14.88
C VAL A 163 -11.69 -0.46 -15.01
N VAL A 164 -12.58 -0.98 -14.16
CA VAL A 164 -13.07 -2.37 -14.20
C VAL A 164 -14.57 -2.35 -13.95
N PRO A 165 -15.39 -3.06 -14.75
CA PRO A 165 -16.82 -3.17 -14.51
C PRO A 165 -17.11 -3.73 -13.12
N ARG A 166 -18.23 -3.31 -12.53
CA ARG A 166 -18.58 -3.68 -11.14
C ARG A 166 -18.72 -5.19 -10.96
N SER A 167 -19.20 -5.90 -11.97
CA SER A 167 -19.40 -7.35 -11.99
C SER A 167 -18.15 -8.15 -12.36
N SER A 168 -17.02 -7.50 -12.65
CA SER A 168 -15.82 -8.17 -13.17
C SER A 168 -14.71 -8.26 -12.13
N ILE A 169 -13.84 -9.26 -12.28
CA ILE A 169 -12.59 -9.35 -11.53
C ILE A 169 -11.52 -8.48 -12.22
N ASP A 170 -10.74 -7.76 -11.41
CA ASP A 170 -9.64 -6.95 -11.92
C ASP A 170 -8.43 -7.84 -12.24
N LEU A 171 -8.16 -8.08 -13.52
CA LEU A 171 -7.01 -8.87 -13.98
C LEU A 171 -5.65 -8.18 -13.74
N CYS A 172 -5.65 -6.87 -13.49
CA CYS A 172 -4.46 -6.14 -13.04
C CYS A 172 -4.25 -6.25 -11.51
N SER A 173 -4.88 -7.23 -10.87
CA SER A 173 -4.79 -7.49 -9.43
C SER A 173 -4.70 -8.99 -9.15
N SER A 174 -4.39 -9.36 -7.92
CA SER A 174 -4.43 -10.77 -7.48
C SER A 174 -5.86 -11.26 -7.17
N ALA A 175 -6.90 -10.54 -7.58
CA ALA A 175 -8.29 -10.85 -7.23
C ALA A 175 -8.77 -12.21 -7.78
N SER A 176 -8.30 -12.63 -8.95
CA SER A 176 -8.65 -13.93 -9.53
C SER A 176 -8.11 -15.12 -8.73
N ALA A 177 -7.01 -14.93 -8.00
CA ALA A 177 -6.42 -15.94 -7.12
C ALA A 177 -6.97 -15.89 -5.69
N PHE A 178 -7.80 -14.90 -5.35
CA PHE A 178 -8.38 -14.78 -4.01
C PHE A 178 -9.48 -15.84 -3.81
N ASP A 179 -9.41 -16.54 -2.69
CA ASP A 179 -10.31 -17.64 -2.32
C ASP A 179 -11.53 -17.14 -1.52
N GLY A 180 -11.50 -15.90 -1.06
CA GLY A 180 -12.49 -15.31 -0.17
C GLY A 180 -13.69 -14.63 -0.83
N TRP A 181 -13.97 -14.94 -2.09
CA TRP A 181 -15.16 -14.44 -2.81
C TRP A 181 -16.41 -15.23 -2.45
N ARG A 182 -17.55 -14.55 -2.32
CA ARG A 182 -18.87 -15.19 -2.22
C ARG A 182 -19.18 -15.97 -3.51
N GLU A 183 -18.86 -15.39 -4.66
CA GLU A 183 -19.10 -15.96 -5.98
C GLU A 183 -17.92 -16.81 -6.48
N ARG A 184 -17.13 -17.41 -5.58
CA ARG A 184 -15.85 -18.06 -5.93
C ARG A 184 -15.97 -19.13 -7.00
N ALA A 185 -17.05 -19.93 -6.97
CA ALA A 185 -17.30 -20.98 -7.96
C ALA A 185 -17.49 -20.44 -9.40
N SER A 186 -17.88 -19.16 -9.52
CA SER A 186 -18.12 -18.50 -10.81
C SER A 186 -16.91 -17.71 -11.32
N ILE A 187 -15.82 -17.64 -10.55
CA ILE A 187 -14.60 -16.92 -10.94
C ILE A 187 -13.62 -17.91 -11.55
N PRO A 188 -13.29 -17.79 -12.85
CA PRO A 188 -12.30 -18.65 -13.48
C PRO A 188 -10.95 -18.54 -12.76
N ALA A 189 -10.32 -19.68 -12.50
CA ALA A 189 -8.92 -19.68 -12.10
C ALA A 189 -8.10 -19.17 -13.29
N THR A 190 -7.43 -18.03 -13.14
CA THR A 190 -6.54 -17.50 -14.18
C THR A 190 -5.15 -18.11 -14.00
N PRO A 191 -4.59 -18.82 -14.98
CA PRO A 191 -3.31 -19.52 -14.84
C PRO A 191 -2.08 -18.60 -14.67
N ASP A 192 -2.20 -17.32 -15.03
CA ASP A 192 -1.04 -16.47 -15.38
C ASP A 192 -0.95 -15.15 -14.60
N VAL A 193 -1.62 -15.06 -13.44
CA VAL A 193 -1.38 -13.93 -12.51
C VAL A 193 -0.10 -14.23 -11.74
N ALA A 194 0.77 -13.22 -11.62
CA ALA A 194 1.97 -13.28 -10.81
C ALA A 194 1.70 -13.98 -9.48
N THR A 195 2.47 -15.04 -9.21
CA THR A 195 2.26 -15.89 -8.02
C THR A 195 2.59 -15.07 -6.78
N VAL A 196 1.55 -14.64 -6.07
CA VAL A 196 1.66 -14.08 -4.73
C VAL A 196 1.95 -15.19 -3.73
N ALA A 197 2.56 -14.83 -2.59
CA ALA A 197 2.76 -15.77 -1.50
C ALA A 197 1.42 -16.04 -0.77
N PRO A 198 1.18 -17.26 -0.27
CA PRO A 198 -0.03 -17.55 0.50
C PRO A 198 -0.01 -16.80 1.84
N ALA A 199 -1.15 -16.30 2.32
CA ALA A 199 -1.24 -15.67 3.63
C ALA A 199 -0.84 -16.64 4.76
N SER A 200 -0.15 -16.15 5.79
CA SER A 200 0.22 -16.95 6.99
C SER A 200 -0.35 -16.39 8.29
N THR A 201 -0.61 -15.08 8.35
CA THR A 201 -1.10 -14.46 9.57
C THR A 201 -2.59 -14.74 9.74
N TRP A 202 -3.00 -14.95 10.99
CA TRP A 202 -4.40 -15.18 11.32
C TRP A 202 -5.33 -14.11 10.74
N LEU A 203 -4.91 -12.84 10.71
CA LEU A 203 -5.71 -11.73 10.16
C LEU A 203 -6.05 -11.91 8.67
N LEU A 204 -5.11 -12.38 7.84
CA LEU A 204 -5.31 -12.55 6.39
C LEU A 204 -5.77 -13.96 5.99
N THR A 205 -5.62 -14.97 6.85
CA THR A 205 -6.13 -16.32 6.58
C THR A 205 -7.58 -16.50 7.04
N THR A 206 -7.87 -16.16 8.29
CA THR A 206 -9.14 -16.54 8.95
C THR A 206 -9.87 -15.34 9.56
N GLY A 207 -9.15 -14.44 10.24
CA GLY A 207 -9.73 -13.39 11.07
C GLY A 207 -10.69 -12.50 10.29
N TRP A 208 -10.29 -12.03 9.11
CA TRP A 208 -11.12 -11.18 8.26
C TRP A 208 -12.48 -11.81 7.89
N ARG A 209 -12.56 -13.15 7.82
CA ARG A 209 -13.78 -13.89 7.44
C ARG A 209 -14.91 -13.73 8.45
N ARG A 210 -14.59 -13.35 9.70
CA ARG A 210 -15.60 -13.00 10.73
C ARG A 210 -16.50 -11.84 10.33
N HIS A 211 -16.09 -11.06 9.33
CA HIS A 211 -16.87 -9.94 8.78
C HIS A 211 -17.53 -10.29 7.43
N GLY A 212 -17.60 -11.57 7.07
CA GLY A 212 -18.20 -12.07 5.83
C GLY A 212 -17.24 -12.11 4.64
N LEU A 213 -17.54 -12.98 3.68
CA LEU A 213 -16.81 -13.06 2.40
C LEU A 213 -16.94 -11.74 1.60
N LEU A 214 -16.03 -11.54 0.64
CA LEU A 214 -16.14 -10.40 -0.28
C LEU A 214 -17.14 -10.71 -1.37
N ASP A 215 -17.98 -9.73 -1.68
CA ASP A 215 -18.90 -9.77 -2.82
C ASP A 215 -18.25 -9.08 -4.01
N ILE A 216 -18.32 -9.70 -5.19
CA ILE A 216 -17.78 -9.13 -6.43
C ILE A 216 -18.42 -7.78 -6.77
N HIS A 217 -19.64 -7.49 -6.34
CA HIS A 217 -20.29 -6.20 -6.54
C HIS A 217 -19.98 -5.19 -5.44
N GLU A 218 -19.22 -5.54 -4.39
CA GLU A 218 -18.90 -4.62 -3.29
C GLU A 218 -17.93 -3.52 -3.74
N LEU A 219 -18.15 -2.27 -3.32
CA LEU A 219 -17.21 -1.19 -3.57
C LEU A 219 -16.35 -0.90 -2.33
N PRO A 220 -15.05 -0.56 -2.53
CA PRO A 220 -14.23 -0.04 -1.45
C PRO A 220 -14.87 1.20 -0.82
N HIS A 221 -14.96 1.22 0.50
CA HIS A 221 -15.39 2.43 1.20
C HIS A 221 -14.35 3.54 0.99
N SER A 222 -14.80 4.78 0.83
CA SER A 222 -13.87 5.92 0.78
C SER A 222 -13.24 6.08 2.17
N LYS A 223 -11.91 6.26 2.24
CA LYS A 223 -11.20 6.56 3.50
C LYS A 223 -11.67 7.90 4.14
N HIS A 224 -12.56 8.65 3.49
CA HIS A 224 -13.07 9.96 3.89
C HIS A 224 -14.60 10.05 4.01
N ALA A 225 -15.35 8.95 3.93
CA ALA A 225 -16.75 8.98 4.33
C ALA A 225 -16.80 9.14 5.86
N LYS A 226 -17.07 10.36 6.34
CA LYS A 226 -17.55 10.57 7.71
C LYS A 226 -18.72 9.61 7.91
N ARG A 227 -18.71 8.80 8.99
CA ARG A 227 -19.91 8.07 9.41
C ARG A 227 -21.04 9.11 9.45
N PRO A 228 -22.20 8.89 8.81
CA PRO A 228 -23.35 9.74 9.06
C PRO A 228 -23.58 9.72 10.57
N ARG A 229 -23.62 10.91 11.19
CA ARG A 229 -24.01 11.02 12.60
C ARG A 229 -25.40 10.39 12.69
N ALA A 230 -25.58 9.45 13.61
CA ALA A 230 -26.90 8.92 13.91
C ALA A 230 -27.81 10.12 14.22
N ASN A 231 -28.90 10.24 13.46
CA ASN A 231 -29.88 11.29 13.66
C ASN A 231 -30.62 10.96 14.98
N PRO A 232 -30.57 11.79 16.05
CA PRO A 232 -31.21 11.46 17.32
C PRO A 232 -32.75 11.44 17.26
N ALA A 233 -33.34 11.80 16.12
CA ALA A 233 -34.77 12.10 16.00
C ALA A 233 -35.70 10.89 15.76
N GLN A 234 -35.28 9.65 16.07
CA GLN A 234 -36.13 8.46 15.89
C GLN A 234 -36.29 7.55 17.12
N SER A 235 -35.89 7.97 18.33
CA SER A 235 -36.12 7.17 19.56
C SER A 235 -37.28 7.62 20.44
N SER A 236 -38.16 8.50 19.98
CA SER A 236 -39.24 9.08 20.82
C SER A 236 -40.67 8.79 20.34
N ARG A 237 -40.91 7.78 19.48
CA ARG A 237 -42.26 7.41 19.05
C ARG A 237 -42.73 5.98 19.38
N GLU A 238 -42.00 5.21 20.19
CA GLU A 238 -42.43 3.87 20.63
C GLU A 238 -42.71 3.77 22.15
N ARG A 239 -43.19 4.86 22.77
CA ARG A 239 -43.80 4.81 24.11
C ARG A 239 -45.03 5.73 24.18
N ALA A 240 -46.05 5.41 23.40
CA ALA A 240 -47.44 5.85 23.62
C ALA A 240 -48.33 5.21 22.54
N ASN A 241 -48.63 3.92 22.72
CA ASN A 241 -49.93 3.30 22.43
C ASN A 241 -49.90 1.86 22.93
#